data_AF-A0A7S4GKW7-F1
#
_entry.id   AF-A0A7S4GKW7-F1
#
_cell.length_a   1.000
_cell.length_b   1.000
_cell.length_c   1.000
_cell.angle_alpha   90.00
_cell.angle_beta   90.00
_cell.angle_gamma   90.00
#
_symmetry.space_group_name_H-M   'P 1'
#
loop_
_entity.id
_entity.type
_entity.pdbx_description
1 polymer ?
#
loop_
_entity_poly.entity_id
_entity_poly.type
_entity_poly.pdbx_seq_one_letter_code
_entity_poly.pdbx_strand_id
1 'polypeptide(L)'
;MSAQQQFLIQGVHYPLGQLLKRFLQPRDAGGLAINDRWFGIRRERDCFTGQHFVDWLIEEFAIPGREEALKVAQSLVDHEVLHAITSPTPHNFEDNDQCYRLQAQEKTGALNTMQIWKQKADPPMIITARLAQMLAEAVALFRDEEGKVDYAALHESDAFRDFQLATCELQAVDFKNMAPDMRKAFCFNIYNILVVHAYGEVGVPKSILGFYNQIRYQIQGQQYSCDDIENGVLRANRKPVVALGPLFGPRDPRLACVMPEVDQRLHFALNCGASSCPAVKYYTAENVDDELTLAAQGFCEQDGNVLVDEDKRILYLSKIFAWYSIDFGSNDLEIANSVLQYLRGSRREQLQQLLNSGSFQIKSLPYDWSNDANTSPPRRLSMKLL
;
A
#
# COMPACT_ATOMS: atom_id res chain seq x y z
N MET A 1 6.22 3.03 -20.56
CA MET A 1 4.81 2.61 -20.46
C MET A 1 4.74 1.18 -20.93
N SER A 2 4.81 0.24 -20.00
CA SER A 2 4.49 -1.15 -20.30
C SER A 2 3.06 -1.25 -20.85
N ALA A 3 2.89 -2.00 -21.94
CA ALA A 3 1.59 -2.22 -22.55
C ALA A 3 0.71 -3.03 -21.60
N GLN A 4 -0.50 -2.53 -21.31
CA GLN A 4 -1.50 -3.30 -20.60
C GLN A 4 -1.80 -4.59 -21.37
N GLN A 5 -1.94 -5.69 -20.64
CA GLN A 5 -2.22 -6.98 -21.25
C GLN A 5 -3.61 -6.98 -21.92
N GLN A 6 -3.69 -7.53 -23.13
CA GLN A 6 -4.90 -7.56 -23.95
C GLN A 6 -5.23 -8.97 -24.42
N PHE A 7 -6.52 -9.25 -24.59
CA PHE A 7 -7.05 -10.54 -25.03
C PHE A 7 -7.96 -10.34 -26.23
N LEU A 8 -7.77 -11.18 -27.26
CA LEU A 8 -8.59 -11.15 -28.47
C LEU A 8 -9.84 -12.02 -28.27
N ILE A 9 -11.02 -11.41 -28.30
CA ILE A 9 -12.31 -12.09 -28.20
C ILE A 9 -13.21 -11.54 -29.31
N GLN A 10 -13.71 -12.41 -30.20
CA GLN A 10 -14.56 -12.01 -31.34
C GLN A 10 -13.98 -10.86 -32.19
N GLY A 11 -12.66 -10.86 -32.43
CA GLY A 11 -12.01 -9.82 -33.23
C GLY A 11 -11.80 -8.48 -32.51
N VAL A 12 -12.16 -8.38 -31.23
CA VAL A 12 -11.97 -7.19 -30.39
C VAL A 12 -10.89 -7.46 -29.34
N HIS A 13 -9.99 -6.49 -29.14
CA HIS A 13 -8.98 -6.53 -28.09
C HIS A 13 -9.53 -5.96 -26.79
N TYR A 14 -9.62 -6.80 -25.76
CA TYR A 14 -10.05 -6.41 -24.42
C TYR A 14 -8.85 -6.26 -23.49
N PRO A 15 -8.61 -5.07 -22.90
CA PRO A 15 -7.67 -4.91 -21.80
C PRO A 15 -8.08 -5.78 -20.60
N LEU A 16 -7.11 -6.32 -19.87
CA LEU A 16 -7.38 -7.15 -18.69
C LEU A 16 -8.30 -6.45 -17.67
N GLY A 17 -8.16 -5.13 -17.48
CA GLY A 17 -9.04 -4.39 -16.56
C GLY A 17 -10.51 -4.42 -16.94
N GLN A 18 -10.82 -4.37 -18.24
CA GLN A 18 -12.19 -4.51 -18.73
C GLN A 18 -12.73 -5.92 -18.51
N LEU A 19 -11.90 -6.95 -18.73
CA LEU A 19 -12.31 -8.33 -18.49
C LEU A 19 -12.56 -8.59 -16.99
N LEU A 20 -11.64 -8.17 -16.12
CA LEU A 20 -11.79 -8.33 -14.67
C LEU A 20 -13.03 -7.59 -14.16
N LYS A 21 -13.36 -6.43 -14.73
CA LYS A 21 -14.62 -5.74 -14.42
C LYS A 21 -15.83 -6.62 -14.72
N ARG A 22 -15.88 -7.29 -15.87
CA ARG A 22 -16.98 -8.22 -16.19
C ARG A 22 -16.96 -9.47 -15.32
N PHE A 23 -15.78 -10.02 -15.03
CA PHE A 23 -15.67 -11.22 -14.19
C PHE A 23 -16.10 -10.97 -12.73
N LEU A 24 -15.76 -9.80 -12.18
CA LEU A 24 -15.96 -9.48 -10.76
C LEU A 24 -17.28 -8.77 -10.47
N GLN A 25 -18.07 -8.46 -11.48
CA GLN A 25 -19.39 -7.88 -11.28
C GLN A 25 -20.33 -8.84 -10.55
N PRO A 26 -21.33 -8.31 -9.82
CA PRO A 26 -22.38 -9.13 -9.24
C PRO A 26 -23.07 -10.01 -10.30
N ARG A 27 -23.45 -11.23 -9.92
CA ARG A 27 -24.09 -12.20 -10.82
C ARG A 27 -25.38 -11.66 -11.44
N ASP A 28 -26.16 -10.93 -10.66
CA ASP A 28 -27.40 -10.27 -11.08
C ASP A 28 -27.16 -9.12 -12.09
N ALA A 29 -25.94 -8.58 -12.15
CA ALA A 29 -25.49 -7.65 -13.16
C ALA A 29 -24.79 -8.32 -14.37
N GLY A 30 -24.85 -9.66 -14.46
CA GLY A 30 -24.25 -10.44 -15.55
C GLY A 30 -22.81 -10.88 -15.30
N GLY A 31 -22.26 -10.66 -14.11
CA GLY A 31 -20.90 -11.11 -13.79
C GLY A 31 -20.78 -12.63 -13.63
N LEU A 32 -19.53 -13.11 -13.65
CA LEU A 32 -19.22 -14.54 -13.51
C LEU A 32 -19.68 -15.03 -12.12
N ALA A 33 -20.42 -16.13 -12.05
CA ALA A 33 -20.86 -16.67 -10.75
C ALA A 33 -19.72 -17.38 -10.00
N ILE A 34 -18.91 -16.58 -9.30
CA ILE A 34 -17.84 -16.99 -8.41
C ILE A 34 -18.43 -17.34 -7.05
N ASN A 35 -18.25 -18.58 -6.58
CA ASN A 35 -18.89 -19.09 -5.37
C ASN A 35 -17.96 -20.00 -4.56
N ASP A 36 -18.31 -20.23 -3.30
CA ASP A 36 -17.69 -21.28 -2.48
C ASP A 36 -18.30 -22.65 -2.83
N ARG A 37 -17.44 -23.65 -2.99
CA ARG A 37 -17.83 -25.01 -3.41
C ARG A 37 -17.20 -26.08 -2.54
N TRP A 38 -17.97 -27.12 -2.26
CA TRP A 38 -17.53 -28.25 -1.43
C TRP A 38 -17.14 -29.44 -2.29
N PHE A 39 -15.95 -29.96 -2.05
CA PHE A 39 -15.39 -31.18 -2.63
C PHE A 39 -15.16 -32.19 -1.50
N GLY A 40 -16.19 -32.99 -1.20
CA GLY A 40 -16.22 -33.82 0.01
C GLY A 40 -16.11 -32.96 1.27
N ILE A 41 -15.03 -33.11 2.02
CA ILE A 41 -14.76 -32.34 3.25
C ILE A 41 -14.02 -31.01 3.00
N ARG A 42 -13.51 -30.79 1.78
CA ARG A 42 -12.70 -29.61 1.43
C ARG A 42 -13.61 -28.53 0.85
N ARG A 43 -13.57 -27.33 1.42
CA ARG A 43 -14.27 -26.16 0.86
C ARG A 43 -13.29 -25.32 0.07
N GLU A 44 -13.51 -25.21 -1.23
CA GLU A 44 -12.86 -24.23 -2.08
C GLU A 44 -13.64 -22.93 -2.08
N ARG A 45 -12.95 -21.81 -1.88
CA ARG A 45 -13.57 -20.50 -1.87
C ARG A 45 -13.33 -19.76 -3.18
N ASP A 46 -14.28 -18.89 -3.51
CA ASP A 46 -14.20 -17.93 -4.62
C ASP A 46 -13.81 -18.61 -5.95
N CYS A 47 -14.51 -19.69 -6.32
CA CYS A 47 -14.20 -20.49 -7.51
C CYS A 47 -15.39 -20.70 -8.44
N PHE A 48 -15.09 -21.20 -9.65
CA PHE A 48 -16.07 -21.55 -10.69
C PHE A 48 -15.60 -22.78 -11.47
N THR A 49 -16.51 -23.44 -12.20
CA THR A 49 -16.21 -24.68 -12.96
C THR A 49 -15.79 -24.27 -14.36
N GLY A 50 -14.93 -25.06 -14.99
CA GLY A 50 -14.56 -24.86 -16.38
C GLY A 50 -15.79 -24.77 -17.30
N GLN A 51 -16.74 -25.68 -17.11
CA GLN A 51 -17.99 -25.69 -17.88
C GLN A 51 -18.81 -24.40 -17.75
N HIS A 52 -19.03 -23.95 -16.51
CA HIS A 52 -19.79 -22.73 -16.27
C HIS A 52 -19.07 -21.49 -16.80
N PHE A 53 -17.74 -21.47 -16.76
CA PHE A 53 -16.97 -20.37 -17.34
C PHE A 53 -17.09 -20.30 -18.85
N VAL A 54 -17.06 -21.45 -19.53
CA VAL A 54 -17.27 -21.54 -20.98
C VAL A 54 -18.67 -21.08 -21.36
N ASP A 55 -19.70 -21.53 -20.63
CA ASP A 55 -21.08 -21.08 -20.83
C ASP A 55 -21.19 -19.57 -20.69
N TRP A 56 -20.64 -19.02 -19.61
CA TRP A 56 -20.65 -17.58 -19.34
C TRP A 56 -19.90 -16.79 -20.42
N LEU A 57 -18.73 -17.24 -20.88
CA LEU A 57 -17.97 -16.59 -21.96
C LEU A 57 -18.77 -16.52 -23.27
N ILE A 58 -19.48 -17.60 -23.61
CA ILE A 58 -20.34 -17.67 -24.81
C ILE A 58 -21.45 -16.64 -24.74
N GLU A 59 -22.16 -16.59 -23.62
CA GLU A 59 -23.27 -15.67 -23.41
C GLU A 59 -22.80 -14.21 -23.38
N GLU A 60 -21.75 -13.93 -22.60
CA GLU A 60 -21.27 -12.57 -22.35
C GLU A 60 -20.66 -11.92 -23.60
N PHE A 61 -19.85 -12.66 -24.35
CA PHE A 61 -19.11 -12.11 -25.50
C PHE A 61 -19.66 -12.55 -26.85
N ALA A 62 -20.85 -13.17 -26.87
CA ALA A 62 -21.48 -13.72 -28.07
C ALA A 62 -20.54 -14.64 -28.88
N ILE A 63 -19.77 -15.48 -28.19
CA ILE A 63 -18.83 -16.40 -28.84
C ILE A 63 -19.64 -17.51 -29.53
N PRO A 64 -19.39 -17.84 -30.80
CA PRO A 64 -20.27 -18.68 -31.61
C PRO A 64 -20.31 -20.15 -31.17
N GLY A 65 -19.35 -20.61 -30.38
CA GLY A 65 -19.25 -22.01 -29.96
C GLY A 65 -18.28 -22.24 -28.80
N ARG A 66 -18.36 -23.44 -28.22
CA ARG A 66 -17.49 -23.87 -27.11
C ARG A 66 -16.02 -23.95 -27.53
N GLU A 67 -15.73 -24.30 -28.78
CA GLU A 67 -14.35 -24.41 -29.25
C GLU A 67 -13.62 -23.05 -29.24
N GLU A 68 -14.29 -21.98 -29.68
CA GLU A 68 -13.76 -20.62 -29.63
C GLU A 68 -13.67 -20.11 -28.18
N ALA A 69 -14.66 -20.43 -27.35
CA ALA A 69 -14.64 -20.05 -25.93
C ALA A 69 -13.50 -20.75 -25.17
N LEU A 70 -13.20 -22.01 -25.50
CA LEU A 70 -12.05 -22.75 -24.98
C LEU A 70 -10.73 -22.07 -25.34
N LYS A 71 -10.57 -21.52 -26.55
CA LYS A 71 -9.37 -20.77 -26.95
C LYS A 71 -9.19 -19.51 -26.10
N VAL A 72 -10.28 -18.80 -25.81
CA VAL A 72 -10.26 -17.63 -24.91
C VAL A 72 -9.91 -18.05 -23.48
N ALA A 73 -10.56 -19.08 -22.95
CA ALA A 73 -10.29 -19.59 -21.61
C ALA A 73 -8.85 -20.09 -21.45
N GLN A 74 -8.33 -20.79 -22.45
CA GLN A 74 -6.92 -21.22 -22.50
C GLN A 74 -5.98 -20.02 -22.51
N SER A 75 -6.27 -18.98 -23.29
CA SER A 75 -5.47 -17.75 -23.28
C SER A 75 -5.42 -17.09 -21.90
N LEU A 76 -6.54 -17.11 -21.15
CA LEU A 76 -6.59 -16.60 -19.77
C LEU A 76 -5.76 -17.45 -18.80
N VAL A 77 -5.69 -18.77 -19.00
CA VAL A 77 -4.81 -19.68 -18.23
C VAL A 77 -3.34 -19.44 -18.56
N ASP A 78 -2.99 -19.35 -19.84
CA ASP A 78 -1.60 -19.17 -20.30
C ASP A 78 -0.98 -17.89 -19.72
N HIS A 79 -1.81 -16.87 -19.53
CA HIS A 79 -1.41 -15.61 -18.93
C HIS A 79 -1.72 -15.48 -17.43
N GLU A 80 -2.11 -16.57 -16.77
CA GLU A 80 -2.37 -16.64 -15.33
C GLU A 80 -3.40 -15.61 -14.81
N VAL A 81 -4.40 -15.28 -15.64
CA VAL A 81 -5.58 -14.53 -15.17
C VAL A 81 -6.47 -15.42 -14.31
N LEU A 82 -6.50 -16.72 -14.65
CA LEU A 82 -7.15 -17.76 -13.89
C LEU A 82 -6.32 -19.03 -13.88
N HIS A 83 -6.45 -19.85 -12.85
CA HIS A 83 -5.69 -21.09 -12.71
C HIS A 83 -6.56 -22.21 -12.12
N ALA A 84 -6.22 -23.45 -12.47
CA ALA A 84 -6.88 -24.62 -11.91
C ALA A 84 -6.48 -24.83 -10.45
N ILE A 85 -7.45 -25.10 -9.57
CA ILE A 85 -7.20 -25.21 -8.12
C ILE A 85 -6.59 -26.58 -7.75
N THR A 86 -7.05 -27.64 -8.41
CA THR A 86 -6.61 -29.02 -8.16
C THR A 86 -6.54 -29.78 -9.48
N SER A 87 -5.58 -29.45 -10.34
CA SER A 87 -5.42 -30.14 -11.63
C SER A 87 -4.03 -30.78 -11.76
N PRO A 88 -3.93 -32.02 -12.29
CA PRO A 88 -2.66 -32.59 -12.73
C PRO A 88 -2.10 -31.92 -13.99
N THR A 89 -2.94 -31.20 -14.74
CA THR A 89 -2.66 -30.46 -15.98
C THR A 89 -2.96 -28.96 -15.78
N PRO A 90 -2.27 -28.27 -14.84
CA PRO A 90 -2.65 -26.92 -14.42
C PRO A 90 -2.57 -25.86 -15.52
N HIS A 91 -1.86 -26.16 -16.61
CA HIS A 91 -1.70 -25.27 -17.76
C HIS A 91 -2.76 -25.47 -18.84
N ASN A 92 -3.58 -26.53 -18.80
CA ASN A 92 -4.63 -26.74 -19.77
C ASN A 92 -5.98 -26.38 -19.17
N PHE A 93 -6.75 -25.57 -19.89
CA PHE A 93 -8.13 -25.31 -19.55
C PHE A 93 -9.01 -26.50 -19.97
N GLU A 94 -9.89 -26.94 -19.07
CA GLU A 94 -10.80 -28.07 -19.31
C GLU A 94 -12.25 -27.62 -19.11
N ASP A 95 -13.09 -27.90 -20.10
CA ASP A 95 -14.53 -27.66 -20.09
C ASP A 95 -15.26 -28.80 -19.36
N ASN A 96 -15.05 -28.87 -18.05
CA ASN A 96 -15.63 -29.88 -17.18
C ASN A 96 -15.86 -29.33 -15.75
N ASP A 97 -16.05 -30.22 -14.78
CA ASP A 97 -16.28 -29.87 -13.38
C ASP A 97 -15.02 -29.41 -12.61
N GLN A 98 -13.86 -29.35 -13.28
CA GLN A 98 -12.64 -28.80 -12.72
C GLN A 98 -12.87 -27.36 -12.24
N CYS A 99 -12.41 -27.07 -11.03
CA CYS A 99 -12.51 -25.72 -10.47
C CYS A 99 -11.31 -24.86 -10.80
N TYR A 100 -11.63 -23.61 -11.14
CA TYR A 100 -10.71 -22.53 -11.44
C TYR A 100 -10.95 -21.36 -10.49
N ARG A 101 -9.90 -20.57 -10.27
CA ARG A 101 -9.95 -19.33 -9.52
C ARG A 101 -9.30 -18.21 -10.33
N LEU A 102 -9.87 -17.01 -10.25
CA LEU A 102 -9.22 -15.81 -10.78
C LEU A 102 -8.01 -15.45 -9.92
N GLN A 103 -6.91 -15.04 -10.55
CA GLN A 103 -5.74 -14.51 -9.85
C GLN A 103 -6.10 -13.33 -8.95
N ALA A 104 -7.03 -12.47 -9.37
CA ALA A 104 -7.54 -11.35 -8.56
C ALA A 104 -8.33 -11.76 -7.30
N GLN A 105 -8.71 -13.04 -7.17
CA GLN A 105 -9.37 -13.60 -5.98
C GLN A 105 -8.39 -14.33 -5.06
N GLU A 106 -7.10 -14.40 -5.39
CA GLU A 106 -6.10 -15.04 -4.55
C GLU A 106 -5.90 -14.29 -3.22
N LYS A 107 -5.83 -15.06 -2.13
CA LYS A 107 -5.76 -14.53 -0.77
C LYS A 107 -4.33 -14.55 -0.27
N THR A 108 -3.54 -13.59 -0.74
CA THR A 108 -2.09 -13.50 -0.46
C THR A 108 -1.73 -12.52 0.65
N GLY A 109 -2.68 -11.67 1.09
CA GLY A 109 -2.43 -10.52 1.96
C GLY A 109 -1.78 -9.32 1.26
N ALA A 110 -1.31 -9.50 0.02
CA ALA A 110 -0.77 -8.43 -0.81
C ALA A 110 -1.85 -7.83 -1.71
N LEU A 111 -1.85 -6.51 -1.87
CA LEU A 111 -2.89 -5.81 -2.63
C LEU A 111 -2.61 -5.69 -4.13
N ASN A 112 -1.38 -5.95 -4.56
CA ASN A 112 -0.97 -5.84 -5.95
C ASN A 112 -0.96 -7.19 -6.67
N THR A 113 -1.92 -8.07 -6.40
CA THR A 113 -1.97 -9.44 -6.96
C THR A 113 -3.12 -9.67 -7.93
N MET A 114 -3.73 -8.60 -8.47
CA MET A 114 -4.80 -8.72 -9.47
C MET A 114 -4.35 -9.43 -10.75
N GLN A 115 -3.05 -9.34 -11.07
CA GLN A 115 -2.38 -10.09 -12.12
C GLN A 115 -0.95 -10.43 -11.67
N ILE A 116 -0.35 -11.44 -12.29
CA ILE A 116 1.08 -11.72 -12.16
C ILE A 116 1.82 -10.92 -13.23
N TRP A 117 2.74 -10.06 -12.80
CA TRP A 117 3.46 -9.19 -13.72
C TRP A 117 4.70 -9.90 -14.28
N LYS A 118 4.64 -10.24 -15.57
CA LYS A 118 5.73 -10.94 -16.29
C LYS A 118 6.62 -10.03 -17.11
N GLN A 119 6.19 -8.78 -17.35
CA GLN A 119 6.91 -7.84 -18.19
C GLN A 119 8.05 -7.18 -17.40
N LYS A 120 9.01 -6.60 -18.12
CA LYS A 120 10.00 -5.73 -17.48
C LYS A 120 9.30 -4.49 -16.92
N ALA A 121 9.59 -4.17 -15.66
CA ALA A 121 9.10 -2.96 -15.02
C ALA A 121 9.75 -1.70 -15.64
N ASP A 122 8.97 -0.64 -15.78
CA ASP A 122 9.42 0.74 -15.98
C ASP A 122 10.33 1.16 -14.79
N PRO A 123 11.12 2.25 -14.91
CA PRO A 123 11.91 2.76 -13.79
C PRO A 123 11.07 3.03 -12.51
N PRO A 124 11.58 2.73 -11.30
CA PRO A 124 10.78 2.79 -10.07
C PRO A 124 10.12 4.14 -9.78
N MET A 125 10.82 5.24 -10.08
CA MET A 125 10.28 6.59 -9.89
C MET A 125 9.18 6.93 -10.90
N ILE A 126 9.24 6.37 -12.11
CA ILE A 126 8.15 6.52 -13.09
C ILE A 126 6.92 5.75 -12.64
N ILE A 127 7.11 4.53 -12.12
CA ILE A 127 6.02 3.71 -11.58
C ILE A 127 5.35 4.44 -10.42
N THR A 128 6.12 4.84 -9.40
CA THR A 128 5.55 5.48 -8.21
C THR A 128 4.89 6.82 -8.52
N ALA A 129 5.43 7.65 -9.41
CA ALA A 129 4.78 8.88 -9.86
C ALA A 129 3.42 8.59 -10.51
N ARG A 130 3.38 7.64 -11.45
CA ARG A 130 2.14 7.25 -12.12
C ARG A 130 1.11 6.69 -11.15
N LEU A 131 1.52 5.82 -10.23
CA LEU A 131 0.63 5.26 -9.20
C LEU A 131 0.08 6.34 -8.26
N ALA A 132 0.94 7.26 -7.80
CA ALA A 132 0.50 8.37 -6.96
C ALA A 132 -0.51 9.27 -7.68
N GLN A 133 -0.26 9.58 -8.96
CA GLN A 133 -1.18 10.35 -9.79
C GLN A 133 -2.52 9.64 -9.96
N MET A 134 -2.52 8.37 -10.40
CA MET A 134 -3.75 7.59 -10.60
C MET A 134 -4.57 7.50 -9.31
N LEU A 135 -3.91 7.28 -8.17
CA LEU A 135 -4.58 7.20 -6.87
C LEU A 135 -5.16 8.55 -6.44
N ALA A 136 -4.41 9.64 -6.63
CA ALA A 136 -4.88 10.98 -6.31
C ALA A 136 -6.09 11.37 -7.16
N GLU A 137 -6.06 11.09 -8.47
CA GLU A 137 -7.18 11.32 -9.38
C GLU A 137 -8.41 10.49 -8.98
N ALA A 138 -8.24 9.19 -8.67
CA ALA A 138 -9.34 8.34 -8.24
C ALA A 138 -9.95 8.83 -6.91
N VAL A 139 -9.12 9.17 -5.91
CA VAL A 139 -9.58 9.67 -4.60
C VAL A 139 -10.29 11.01 -4.72
N ALA A 140 -9.83 11.91 -5.60
CA ALA A 140 -10.42 13.23 -5.78
C ALA A 140 -11.87 13.17 -6.27
N LEU A 141 -12.27 12.13 -7.01
CA LEU A 141 -13.64 11.94 -7.48
C LEU A 141 -14.65 11.69 -6.34
N PHE A 142 -14.17 11.24 -5.17
CA PHE A 142 -15.00 10.83 -4.04
C PHE A 142 -14.69 11.61 -2.77
N ARG A 143 -14.06 12.78 -2.90
CA ARG A 143 -13.78 13.69 -1.79
C ARG A 143 -14.87 14.76 -1.67
N ASP A 144 -15.40 14.96 -0.47
CA ASP A 144 -16.39 16.00 -0.17
C ASP A 144 -15.77 17.39 0.11
N GLU A 145 -16.61 18.41 0.31
CA GLU A 145 -16.19 19.80 0.55
C GLU A 145 -15.43 19.96 1.89
N GLU A 146 -15.72 19.10 2.87
CA GLU A 146 -15.01 19.01 4.15
C GLU A 146 -13.67 18.25 4.04
N GLY A 147 -13.34 17.72 2.85
CA GLY A 147 -12.11 17.01 2.58
C GLY A 147 -12.11 15.55 3.01
N LYS A 148 -13.26 14.94 3.32
CA LYS A 148 -13.36 13.50 3.63
C LYS A 148 -13.59 12.68 2.37
N VAL A 149 -13.22 11.41 2.40
CA VAL A 149 -13.30 10.49 1.25
C VAL A 149 -14.37 9.42 1.49
N ASP A 150 -15.22 9.20 0.48
CA ASP A 150 -16.12 8.03 0.39
C ASP A 150 -15.33 6.82 -0.15
N TYR A 151 -14.64 6.11 0.75
CA TYR A 151 -13.84 4.95 0.36
C TYR A 151 -14.69 3.79 -0.19
N ALA A 152 -15.97 3.70 0.18
CA ALA A 152 -16.86 2.67 -0.36
C ALA A 152 -17.17 2.94 -1.85
N ALA A 153 -17.45 4.19 -2.22
CA ALA A 153 -17.64 4.57 -3.62
C ALA A 153 -16.34 4.48 -4.43
N LEU A 154 -15.19 4.85 -3.82
CA LEU A 154 -13.87 4.69 -4.43
C LEU A 154 -13.59 3.22 -4.80
N HIS A 155 -13.88 2.29 -3.89
CA HIS A 155 -13.66 0.85 -4.08
C HIS A 155 -14.35 0.32 -5.34
N GLU A 156 -15.58 0.77 -5.60
CA GLU A 156 -16.38 0.33 -6.74
C GLU A 156 -15.97 0.99 -8.08
N SER A 157 -15.16 2.05 -8.01
CA SER A 157 -14.81 2.88 -9.17
C SER A 157 -13.84 2.23 -10.15
N ASP A 158 -14.02 2.55 -11.43
CA ASP A 158 -13.11 2.08 -12.49
C ASP A 158 -11.70 2.68 -12.34
N ALA A 159 -11.60 3.96 -11.98
CA ALA A 159 -10.32 4.62 -11.78
C ALA A 159 -9.47 3.95 -10.69
N PHE A 160 -10.11 3.54 -9.58
CA PHE A 160 -9.41 2.80 -8.53
C PHE A 160 -8.99 1.41 -9.00
N ARG A 161 -9.85 0.69 -9.74
CA ARG A 161 -9.51 -0.63 -10.30
C ARG A 161 -8.34 -0.58 -11.27
N ASP A 162 -8.27 0.44 -12.11
CA ASP A 162 -7.14 0.66 -13.02
C ASP A 162 -5.85 0.94 -12.24
N PHE A 163 -5.94 1.74 -11.16
CA PHE A 163 -4.82 1.93 -10.22
C PHE A 163 -4.36 0.59 -9.61
N GLN A 164 -5.29 -0.23 -9.10
CA GLN A 164 -4.95 -1.52 -8.49
C GLN A 164 -4.21 -2.44 -9.47
N LEU A 165 -4.66 -2.49 -10.73
CA LEU A 165 -3.96 -3.25 -11.77
C LEU A 165 -2.56 -2.72 -12.08
N ALA A 166 -2.40 -1.40 -12.10
CA ALA A 166 -1.11 -0.77 -12.31
C ALA A 166 -0.12 -1.07 -11.16
N THR A 167 -0.59 -1.28 -9.94
CA THR A 167 0.29 -1.64 -8.81
C THR A 167 0.98 -3.01 -9.00
N CYS A 168 0.43 -3.90 -9.84
CA CYS A 168 1.04 -5.21 -10.10
C CYS A 168 2.45 -5.10 -10.72
N GLU A 169 2.76 -4.01 -11.43
CA GLU A 169 4.11 -3.78 -11.98
C GLU A 169 5.20 -3.70 -10.90
N LEU A 170 4.83 -3.30 -9.66
CA LEU A 170 5.76 -3.29 -8.52
C LEU A 170 6.37 -4.68 -8.25
N GLN A 171 5.71 -5.76 -8.65
CA GLN A 171 6.24 -7.14 -8.49
C GLN A 171 7.59 -7.33 -9.19
N ALA A 172 7.85 -6.62 -10.29
CA ALA A 172 9.05 -6.76 -11.11
C ALA A 172 10.10 -5.66 -10.89
N VAL A 173 9.91 -4.76 -9.92
CA VAL A 173 10.88 -3.72 -9.58
C VAL A 173 12.16 -4.34 -8.97
N ASP A 174 13.33 -3.92 -9.45
CA ASP A 174 14.63 -4.36 -8.90
C ASP A 174 15.00 -3.58 -7.62
N PHE A 175 14.29 -3.88 -6.53
CA PHE A 175 14.37 -3.12 -5.29
C PHE A 175 15.72 -3.24 -4.58
N LYS A 176 16.29 -4.46 -4.55
CA LYS A 176 17.58 -4.73 -3.89
C LYS A 176 18.73 -3.88 -4.44
N ASN A 177 18.74 -3.59 -5.74
CA ASN A 177 19.85 -2.93 -6.42
C ASN A 177 19.66 -1.40 -6.56
N MET A 178 18.63 -0.81 -5.94
CA MET A 178 18.45 0.64 -5.95
C MET A 178 19.57 1.36 -5.20
N ALA A 179 20.01 2.51 -5.73
CA ALA A 179 20.86 3.44 -5.00
C ALA A 179 20.13 3.97 -3.73
N PRO A 180 20.85 4.36 -2.67
CA PRO A 180 20.24 4.74 -1.38
C PRO A 180 19.13 5.79 -1.48
N ASP A 181 19.35 6.89 -2.21
CA ASP A 181 18.36 7.98 -2.29
C ASP A 181 17.12 7.58 -3.10
N MET A 182 17.32 6.85 -4.21
CA MET A 182 16.21 6.26 -4.95
C MET A 182 15.44 5.26 -4.11
N ARG A 183 16.13 4.41 -3.34
CA ARG A 183 15.48 3.45 -2.44
C ARG A 183 14.66 4.16 -1.38
N LYS A 184 15.22 5.21 -0.79
CA LYS A 184 14.58 6.07 0.20
C LYS A 184 13.29 6.68 -0.37
N ALA A 185 13.39 7.39 -1.50
CA ALA A 185 12.23 8.00 -2.17
C ALA A 185 11.17 6.97 -2.58
N PHE A 186 11.60 5.85 -3.18
CA PHE A 186 10.72 4.76 -3.54
C PHE A 186 9.94 4.23 -2.34
N CYS A 187 10.62 3.97 -1.20
CA CYS A 187 9.99 3.50 0.04
C CYS A 187 8.95 4.48 0.57
N PHE A 188 9.26 5.78 0.66
CA PHE A 188 8.28 6.79 1.09
C PHE A 188 7.05 6.80 0.20
N ASN A 189 7.25 6.76 -1.12
CA ASN A 189 6.15 6.79 -2.07
C ASN A 189 5.28 5.54 -1.98
N ILE A 190 5.86 4.33 -2.01
CA ILE A 190 5.06 3.10 -1.92
C ILE A 190 4.38 2.95 -0.56
N TYR A 191 4.98 3.44 0.53
CA TYR A 191 4.32 3.46 1.83
C TYR A 191 3.07 4.35 1.78
N ASN A 192 3.22 5.60 1.32
CA ASN A 192 2.12 6.56 1.26
C ASN A 192 0.99 6.07 0.33
N ILE A 193 1.34 5.44 -0.80
CA ILE A 193 0.39 4.79 -1.72
C ILE A 193 -0.30 3.60 -1.04
N LEU A 194 0.44 2.72 -0.35
CA LEU A 194 -0.09 1.53 0.28
C LEU A 194 -1.11 1.86 1.37
N VAL A 195 -0.90 2.93 2.15
CA VAL A 195 -1.86 3.38 3.18
C VAL A 195 -3.20 3.75 2.56
N VAL A 196 -3.20 4.56 1.50
CA VAL A 196 -4.45 5.01 0.86
C VAL A 196 -5.10 3.88 0.06
N HIS A 197 -4.31 3.01 -0.59
CA HIS A 197 -4.81 1.79 -1.22
C HIS A 197 -5.50 0.87 -0.21
N ALA A 198 -4.90 0.70 0.97
CA ALA A 198 -5.50 -0.08 2.05
C ALA A 198 -6.87 0.49 2.46
N TYR A 199 -7.00 1.82 2.58
CA TYR A 199 -8.28 2.44 2.93
C TYR A 199 -9.34 2.20 1.86
N GLY A 200 -8.98 2.30 0.57
CA GLY A 200 -9.90 1.99 -0.53
C GLY A 200 -10.23 0.50 -0.70
N GLU A 201 -9.37 -0.43 -0.25
CA GLU A 201 -9.62 -1.87 -0.38
C GLU A 201 -10.33 -2.47 0.85
N VAL A 202 -9.95 -2.06 2.06
CA VAL A 202 -10.40 -2.71 3.30
C VAL A 202 -11.03 -1.76 4.30
N GLY A 203 -10.99 -0.44 4.03
CA GLY A 203 -11.50 0.60 4.90
C GLY A 203 -10.51 1.10 5.93
N VAL A 204 -10.89 2.19 6.59
CA VAL A 204 -10.05 2.84 7.60
C VAL A 204 -10.11 2.05 8.90
N PRO A 205 -8.97 1.70 9.51
CA PRO A 205 -8.95 0.91 10.72
C PRO A 205 -9.54 1.69 11.90
N LYS A 206 -10.35 1.00 12.72
CA LYS A 206 -10.74 1.51 14.05
C LYS A 206 -9.57 1.53 15.04
N SER A 207 -8.58 0.68 14.81
CA SER A 207 -7.32 0.60 15.54
C SER A 207 -6.20 0.35 14.54
N ILE A 208 -5.23 1.24 14.55
CA ILE A 208 -3.98 1.19 13.77
C ILE A 208 -3.05 0.04 14.20
N LEU A 209 -3.24 -0.49 15.42
CA LEU A 209 -2.44 -1.60 15.91
C LEU A 209 -2.66 -2.85 15.04
N GLY A 210 -1.60 -3.32 14.38
CA GLY A 210 -1.61 -4.50 13.51
C GLY A 210 -2.09 -4.26 12.08
N PHE A 211 -2.77 -3.13 11.80
CA PHE A 211 -3.25 -2.81 10.44
C PHE A 211 -2.08 -2.69 9.45
N TYR A 212 -1.03 -1.95 9.84
CA TYR A 212 0.13 -1.68 9.01
C TYR A 212 1.04 -2.90 8.74
N ASN A 213 0.84 -4.03 9.42
CA ASN A 213 1.57 -5.27 9.19
C ASN A 213 0.81 -6.26 8.28
N GLN A 214 -0.52 -6.17 8.25
CA GLN A 214 -1.36 -7.13 7.53
C GLN A 214 -1.40 -6.89 6.03
N ILE A 215 -1.33 -5.63 5.60
CA ILE A 215 -1.54 -5.23 4.22
C ILE A 215 -0.19 -4.98 3.56
N ARG A 216 0.02 -5.59 2.38
CA ARG A 216 1.35 -5.71 1.78
C ARG A 216 1.34 -5.38 0.30
N TYR A 217 2.52 -5.07 -0.22
CA TYR A 217 2.84 -5.23 -1.63
C TYR A 217 3.86 -6.34 -1.84
N GLN A 218 3.71 -7.06 -2.95
CA GLN A 218 4.72 -7.97 -3.46
C GLN A 218 5.69 -7.20 -4.37
N ILE A 219 6.98 -7.23 -4.04
CA ILE A 219 8.06 -6.54 -4.76
C ILE A 219 9.24 -7.51 -4.85
N GLN A 220 9.70 -7.82 -6.07
CA GLN A 220 10.83 -8.71 -6.32
C GLN A 220 10.70 -10.08 -5.63
N GLY A 221 9.49 -10.65 -5.62
CA GLY A 221 9.20 -11.94 -4.98
C GLY A 221 9.14 -11.91 -3.44
N GLN A 222 9.32 -10.75 -2.80
CA GLN A 222 9.16 -10.56 -1.36
C GLN A 222 7.90 -9.77 -1.04
N GLN A 223 7.37 -9.89 0.17
CA GLN A 223 6.25 -9.08 0.64
C GLN A 223 6.71 -7.99 1.60
N TYR A 224 6.16 -6.79 1.41
CA TYR A 224 6.46 -5.61 2.22
C TYR A 224 5.16 -4.96 2.69
N SER A 225 4.92 -5.02 4.00
CA SER A 225 3.91 -4.21 4.70
C SER A 225 4.43 -2.79 4.97
N CYS A 226 3.55 -1.90 5.44
CA CYS A 226 3.96 -0.58 5.93
C CYS A 226 5.01 -0.72 7.06
N ASP A 227 4.82 -1.67 7.98
CA ASP A 227 5.80 -1.95 9.04
C ASP A 227 7.14 -2.44 8.49
N ASP A 228 7.12 -3.31 7.47
CA ASP A 228 8.35 -3.79 6.82
C ASP A 228 9.10 -2.65 6.11
N ILE A 229 8.38 -1.72 5.47
CA ILE A 229 8.99 -0.56 4.78
C ILE A 229 9.56 0.43 5.80
N GLU A 230 8.77 0.83 6.79
CA GLU A 230 9.18 1.80 7.81
C GLU A 230 10.26 1.23 8.72
N ASN A 231 9.96 0.15 9.43
CA ASN A 231 10.84 -0.37 10.48
C ASN A 231 11.93 -1.27 9.92
N GLY A 232 11.56 -2.13 8.96
CA GLY A 232 12.47 -3.08 8.33
C GLY A 232 13.48 -2.38 7.41
N VAL A 233 13.00 -1.57 6.46
CA VAL A 233 13.85 -0.96 5.44
C VAL A 233 14.39 0.41 5.87
N LEU A 234 13.52 1.40 6.13
CA LEU A 234 13.91 2.79 6.35
C LEU A 234 14.57 3.03 7.72
N ARG A 235 14.10 2.36 8.78
CA ARG A 235 14.69 2.43 10.12
C ARG A 235 15.79 1.40 10.34
N ALA A 236 16.53 1.02 9.29
CA ALA A 236 17.67 0.11 9.39
C ALA A 236 17.37 -1.19 10.15
N ASN A 237 16.21 -1.80 9.89
CA ASN A 237 15.68 -2.99 10.57
C ASN A 237 15.59 -2.87 12.11
N ARG A 238 15.37 -1.66 12.64
CA ARG A 238 15.07 -1.45 14.06
C ARG A 238 13.73 -2.06 14.41
N LYS A 239 13.60 -2.48 15.67
CA LYS A 239 12.33 -3.00 16.17
C LYS A 239 11.22 -1.93 16.11
N PRO A 240 10.00 -2.28 15.68
CA PRO A 240 8.82 -1.47 15.92
C PRO A 240 8.59 -1.22 17.42
N VAL A 241 7.86 -0.15 17.75
CA VAL A 241 7.60 0.29 19.14
C VAL A 241 6.97 -0.82 20.00
N VAL A 242 6.04 -1.58 19.42
CA VAL A 242 5.31 -2.66 20.11
C VAL A 242 5.93 -4.06 19.91
N ALA A 243 7.03 -4.16 19.17
CA ALA A 243 7.63 -5.45 18.81
C ALA A 243 8.72 -5.88 19.79
N LEU A 244 8.87 -7.19 19.96
CA LEU A 244 9.91 -7.80 20.81
C LEU A 244 11.28 -7.86 20.12
N GLY A 245 11.36 -7.65 18.80
CA GLY A 245 12.59 -7.74 18.03
C GLY A 245 12.48 -7.09 16.64
N PRO A 246 13.57 -7.11 15.85
CA PRO A 246 13.56 -6.64 14.47
C PRO A 246 12.63 -7.50 13.60
N LEU A 247 12.14 -6.92 12.50
CA LEU A 247 11.21 -7.60 11.59
C LEU A 247 11.92 -8.62 10.70
N PHE A 248 13.12 -8.28 10.21
CA PHE A 248 13.88 -9.15 9.32
C PHE A 248 14.90 -9.95 10.12
N GLY A 249 14.74 -11.28 10.11
CA GLY A 249 15.67 -12.21 10.74
C GLY A 249 16.98 -12.36 9.94
N PRO A 250 18.02 -13.04 10.48
CA PRO A 250 19.35 -13.10 9.87
C PRO A 250 19.44 -13.74 8.48
N ARG A 251 18.41 -14.48 8.05
CA ARG A 251 18.32 -15.14 6.74
C ARG A 251 17.24 -14.53 5.85
N ASP A 252 16.62 -13.44 6.28
CA ASP A 252 15.57 -12.79 5.53
C ASP A 252 16.20 -12.11 4.29
N PRO A 253 15.78 -12.47 3.06
CA PRO A 253 16.34 -11.88 1.84
C PRO A 253 16.09 -10.37 1.73
N ARG A 254 15.09 -9.84 2.45
CA ARG A 254 14.77 -8.40 2.50
C ARG A 254 15.85 -7.58 3.20
N LEU A 255 16.77 -8.22 3.95
CA LEU A 255 17.95 -7.56 4.52
C LEU A 255 18.80 -6.83 3.47
N ALA A 256 18.81 -7.30 2.22
CA ALA A 256 19.53 -6.65 1.12
C ALA A 256 18.98 -5.25 0.75
N CYS A 257 17.73 -4.95 1.14
CA CYS A 257 17.08 -3.67 0.86
C CYS A 257 17.24 -2.67 2.03
N VAL A 258 17.71 -3.10 3.19
CA VAL A 258 17.76 -2.27 4.41
C VAL A 258 18.65 -1.05 4.21
N MET A 259 18.19 0.11 4.70
CA MET A 259 19.00 1.33 4.70
C MET A 259 20.15 1.18 5.71
N PRO A 260 21.36 1.68 5.39
CA PRO A 260 22.52 1.50 6.27
C PRO A 260 22.38 2.23 7.60
N GLU A 261 21.64 3.34 7.60
CA GLU A 261 21.47 4.21 8.76
C GLU A 261 20.01 4.70 8.84
N VAL A 262 19.59 5.11 10.04
CA VAL A 262 18.26 5.67 10.26
C VAL A 262 18.27 7.16 9.95
N ASP A 263 17.41 7.57 9.03
CA ASP A 263 17.11 8.97 8.78
C ASP A 263 15.89 9.40 9.60
N GLN A 264 16.13 10.04 10.75
CA GLN A 264 15.06 10.42 11.68
C GLN A 264 13.94 11.29 11.05
N ARG A 265 14.19 11.93 9.90
CA ARG A 265 13.18 12.73 9.18
C ARG A 265 12.04 11.88 8.64
N LEU A 266 12.21 10.56 8.53
CA LEU A 266 11.17 9.63 8.09
C LEU A 266 9.87 9.78 8.90
N HIS A 267 9.99 10.07 10.20
CA HIS A 267 8.87 10.23 11.13
C HIS A 267 7.97 11.43 10.82
N PHE A 268 8.42 12.36 9.99
CA PHE A 268 7.66 13.54 9.57
C PHE A 268 7.15 13.44 8.12
N ALA A 269 7.60 12.41 7.41
CA ALA A 269 7.42 12.24 5.97
C ALA A 269 6.39 11.16 5.62
N LEU A 270 6.33 10.09 6.41
CA LEU A 270 5.35 9.03 6.24
C LEU A 270 3.94 9.55 6.55
N ASN A 271 2.99 9.24 5.68
CA ASN A 271 1.59 9.58 5.89
C ASN A 271 1.00 8.69 6.99
N CYS A 272 0.47 9.29 8.05
CA CYS A 272 -0.23 8.57 9.12
C CYS A 272 -1.71 8.27 8.80
N GLY A 273 -2.23 8.72 7.66
CA GLY A 273 -3.63 8.57 7.28
C GLY A 273 -4.60 9.48 8.05
N ALA A 274 -4.08 10.54 8.68
CA ALA A 274 -4.87 11.53 9.40
C ALA A 274 -5.50 12.56 8.46
N SER A 275 -6.63 13.14 8.89
CA SER A 275 -7.41 14.14 8.10
C SER A 275 -6.63 15.38 7.69
N SER A 276 -5.58 15.72 8.43
CA SER A 276 -4.73 16.88 8.20
C SER A 276 -3.65 16.69 7.14
N CYS A 277 -3.48 15.50 6.55
CA CYS A 277 -2.44 15.23 5.56
C CYS A 277 -2.96 15.47 4.12
N PRO A 278 -2.25 16.25 3.28
CA PRO A 278 -2.65 16.46 1.88
C PRO A 278 -2.62 15.14 1.09
N ALA A 279 -3.31 15.13 -0.06
CA ALA A 279 -3.37 14.00 -0.99
C ALA A 279 -1.95 13.51 -1.34
N VAL A 280 -1.54 12.36 -0.77
CA VAL A 280 -0.29 11.61 -0.99
C VAL A 280 0.95 12.49 -1.22
N LYS A 281 1.71 12.78 -0.16
CA LYS A 281 3.07 13.36 -0.31
C LYS A 281 3.93 12.45 -1.20
N TYR A 282 4.57 13.05 -2.20
CA TYR A 282 5.43 12.38 -3.16
C TYR A 282 6.86 12.89 -3.05
N TYR A 283 7.83 11.98 -3.21
CA TYR A 283 9.26 12.22 -3.07
C TYR A 283 10.01 11.84 -4.35
N THR A 284 11.00 12.63 -4.75
CA THR A 284 11.87 12.31 -5.90
C THR A 284 13.21 11.77 -5.45
N ALA A 285 13.86 10.94 -6.27
CA ALA A 285 15.18 10.39 -5.92
C ALA A 285 16.24 11.50 -5.81
N GLU A 286 16.09 12.56 -6.61
CA GLU A 286 17.03 13.67 -6.70
C GLU A 286 16.94 14.64 -5.52
N ASN A 287 15.73 14.82 -4.95
CA ASN A 287 15.46 15.85 -3.94
C ASN A 287 15.02 15.28 -2.58
N VAL A 288 15.04 13.95 -2.40
CA VAL A 288 14.48 13.30 -1.20
C VAL A 288 15.02 13.91 0.09
N ASP A 289 16.29 14.26 0.17
CA ASP A 289 16.86 14.84 1.39
C ASP A 289 16.33 16.26 1.68
N ASP A 290 16.15 17.09 0.67
CA ASP A 290 15.57 18.43 0.83
C ASP A 290 14.08 18.34 1.17
N GLU A 291 13.34 17.46 0.49
CA GLU A 291 11.92 17.21 0.73
C GLU A 291 11.66 16.68 2.16
N LEU A 292 12.52 15.79 2.66
CA LEU A 292 12.48 15.31 4.04
C LEU A 292 12.81 16.41 5.04
N THR A 293 13.76 17.28 4.72
CA THR A 293 14.11 18.42 5.57
C THR A 293 12.95 19.41 5.67
N LEU A 294 12.30 19.70 4.54
CA LEU A 294 11.11 20.54 4.50
C LEU A 294 9.94 19.92 5.27
N ALA A 295 9.74 18.60 5.16
CA ALA A 295 8.74 17.88 5.94
C ALA A 295 9.01 17.97 7.45
N ALA A 296 10.26 17.77 7.87
CA ALA A 296 10.67 17.88 9.27
C ALA A 296 10.46 19.29 9.83
N GLN A 297 10.86 20.31 9.07
CA GLN A 297 10.66 21.71 9.44
C GLN A 297 9.18 22.05 9.51
N GLY A 298 8.39 21.71 8.49
CA GLY A 298 6.95 21.97 8.48
C GLY A 298 6.19 21.28 9.62
N PHE A 299 6.66 20.11 10.08
CA PHE A 299 6.12 19.44 11.25
C PHE A 299 6.52 20.15 12.56
N CYS A 300 7.81 20.41 12.75
CA CYS A 300 8.34 21.03 13.98
C CYS A 300 7.92 22.50 14.12
N GLU A 301 7.52 23.16 13.04
CA GLU A 301 7.05 24.54 13.06
C GLU A 301 5.59 24.69 13.54
N GLN A 302 4.87 23.60 13.81
CA GLN A 302 3.51 23.65 14.33
C GLN A 302 3.47 23.61 15.86
N ASP A 303 2.70 24.51 16.48
CA ASP A 303 2.54 24.57 17.95
C ASP A 303 1.97 23.28 18.55
N GLY A 304 1.17 22.54 17.78
CA GLY A 304 0.64 21.23 18.17
C GLY A 304 1.70 20.11 18.23
N ASN A 305 2.91 20.36 17.72
CA ASN A 305 4.00 19.38 17.65
C ASN A 305 5.22 19.78 18.47
N VAL A 306 5.55 21.08 18.52
CA VAL A 306 6.69 21.60 19.28
C VAL A 306 6.30 22.93 19.93
N LEU A 307 6.36 22.99 21.26
CA LEU A 307 6.11 24.20 22.03
C LEU A 307 7.17 24.37 23.11
N VAL A 308 7.78 25.55 23.18
CA VAL A 308 8.80 25.91 24.17
C VAL A 308 8.14 26.79 25.23
N ASP A 309 8.11 26.31 26.48
CA ASP A 309 7.65 27.07 27.65
C ASP A 309 8.89 27.47 28.46
N GLU A 310 9.40 28.66 28.20
CA GLU A 310 10.63 29.20 28.81
C GLU A 310 10.46 29.42 30.32
N ASP A 311 9.29 29.90 30.75
CA ASP A 311 8.97 30.19 32.15
C ASP A 311 9.00 28.92 33.01
N LYS A 312 8.40 27.83 32.52
CA LYS A 312 8.39 26.53 33.21
C LYS A 312 9.59 25.67 32.91
N ARG A 313 10.43 26.08 31.94
CA ARG A 313 11.54 25.29 31.38
C ARG A 313 11.09 23.93 30.86
N ILE A 314 10.02 23.92 30.07
CA ILE A 314 9.44 22.69 29.50
C ILE A 314 9.46 22.78 27.98
N LEU A 315 10.01 21.74 27.34
CA LEU A 315 9.86 21.50 25.92
C LEU A 315 8.72 20.49 25.72
N TYR A 316 7.61 20.95 25.15
CA TYR A 316 6.50 20.08 24.78
C TYR A 316 6.71 19.56 23.36
N LEU A 317 6.68 18.23 23.19
CA LEU A 317 6.91 17.55 21.92
C LEU A 317 5.75 16.62 21.55
N SER A 318 5.52 16.42 20.26
CA SER A 318 4.65 15.36 19.76
C SER A 318 5.07 13.99 20.31
N LYS A 319 4.10 13.08 20.49
CA LYS A 319 4.35 11.71 20.97
C LYS A 319 5.29 10.91 20.07
N ILE A 320 5.46 11.30 18.80
CA ILE A 320 6.42 10.70 17.88
C ILE A 320 7.84 10.69 18.49
N PHE A 321 8.26 11.78 19.13
CA PHE A 321 9.57 11.86 19.79
C PHE A 321 9.69 10.93 21.00
N ALA A 322 8.58 10.57 21.65
CA ALA A 322 8.57 9.61 22.75
C ALA A 322 8.57 8.16 22.25
N TRP A 323 7.75 7.84 21.23
CA TRP A 323 7.64 6.50 20.66
C TRP A 323 8.92 6.06 19.95
N TYR A 324 9.57 7.00 19.25
CA TYR A 324 10.77 6.75 18.45
C TYR A 324 11.99 7.46 19.04
N SER A 325 12.04 7.67 20.35
CA SER A 325 13.10 8.43 21.03
C SER A 325 14.51 7.98 20.63
N ILE A 326 14.75 6.67 20.52
CA ILE A 326 16.02 6.07 20.10
C ILE A 326 16.50 6.50 18.70
N ASP A 327 15.61 6.99 17.85
CA ASP A 327 15.94 7.52 16.52
C ASP A 327 16.36 9.00 16.57
N PHE A 328 15.99 9.73 17.63
CA PHE A 328 16.27 11.16 17.80
C PHE A 328 17.43 11.44 18.76
N GLY A 329 17.61 10.61 19.80
CA GLY A 329 18.65 10.81 20.81
C GLY A 329 18.55 9.83 21.97
N SER A 330 19.65 9.65 22.69
CA SER A 330 19.74 8.76 23.86
C SER A 330 19.25 9.39 25.17
N ASN A 331 19.05 10.71 25.18
CA ASN A 331 18.64 11.50 26.34
C ASN A 331 17.92 12.78 25.89
N ASP A 332 17.27 13.48 26.83
CA ASP A 332 16.49 14.69 26.56
C ASP A 332 17.29 15.79 25.85
N LEU A 333 18.59 15.94 26.18
CA LEU A 333 19.46 16.92 25.56
C LEU A 333 19.70 16.61 24.07
N GLU A 334 19.97 15.36 23.72
CA GLU A 334 20.14 14.93 22.33
C GLU A 334 18.84 15.05 21.54
N ILE A 335 17.70 14.67 22.12
CA ILE A 335 16.38 14.82 21.49
C ILE A 335 16.09 16.31 21.22
N ALA A 336 16.32 17.18 22.20
CA ALA A 336 16.10 18.62 22.04
C ALA A 336 17.04 19.24 20.99
N ASN A 337 18.32 18.83 20.94
CA ASN A 337 19.24 19.24 19.87
C ASN A 337 18.79 18.74 18.49
N SER A 338 18.24 17.53 18.43
CA SER A 338 17.66 17.00 17.20
C SER A 338 16.45 17.82 16.72
N VAL A 339 15.57 18.25 17.62
CA VAL A 339 14.46 19.15 17.28
C VAL A 339 14.96 20.53 16.83
N LEU A 340 15.97 21.07 17.53
CA LEU A 340 16.53 22.40 17.26
C LEU A 340 16.97 22.57 15.80
N GLN A 341 17.50 21.52 15.16
CA GLN A 341 17.96 21.60 13.77
C GLN A 341 16.84 21.87 12.77
N TYR A 342 15.58 21.57 13.13
CA TYR A 342 14.40 21.76 12.29
C TYR A 342 13.62 23.04 12.61
N LEU A 343 13.98 23.76 13.66
CA LEU A 343 13.36 25.03 14.03
C LEU A 343 14.07 26.22 13.40
N ARG A 344 13.29 27.26 13.11
CA ARG A 344 13.74 28.56 12.60
C ARG A 344 13.21 29.71 13.48
N GLY A 345 13.73 30.91 13.24
CA GLY A 345 13.25 32.16 13.87
C GLY A 345 13.20 32.11 15.40
N SER A 346 12.15 32.70 15.98
CA SER A 346 11.98 32.84 17.43
C SER A 346 11.96 31.49 18.14
N ARG A 347 11.27 30.48 17.63
CA ARG A 347 11.16 29.18 18.33
C ARG A 347 12.51 28.49 18.44
N ARG A 348 13.37 28.62 17.42
CA ARG A 348 14.76 28.14 17.48
C ARG A 348 15.54 28.87 18.57
N GLU A 349 15.42 30.20 18.64
CA GLU A 349 16.08 31.01 19.66
C GLU A 349 15.63 30.64 21.07
N GLN A 350 14.32 30.47 21.28
CA GLN A 350 13.74 30.04 22.56
C GLN A 350 14.27 28.67 22.99
N LEU A 351 14.28 27.68 22.08
CA LEU A 351 14.83 26.37 22.41
C LEU A 351 16.34 26.45 22.71
N GLN A 352 17.09 27.26 21.95
CA GLN A 352 18.51 27.47 22.21
C GLN A 352 18.75 28.09 23.59
N GLN A 353 17.93 29.06 24.01
CA GLN A 353 17.99 29.66 25.34
C GLN A 353 17.65 28.65 26.44
N LEU A 354 16.61 27.83 26.22
CA LEU A 354 16.23 26.76 27.14
C LEU A 354 17.38 25.75 27.32
N LEU A 355 18.04 25.35 26.23
CA LEU A 355 19.20 24.45 26.27
C LEU A 355 20.38 25.08 27.05
N ASN A 356 20.63 26.38 26.86
CA ASN A 356 21.69 27.10 27.56
C ASN A 356 21.41 27.29 29.06
N SER A 357 20.14 27.19 29.50
CA SER A 357 19.76 27.31 30.91
C SER A 357 20.20 26.13 31.79
N GLY A 358 20.65 25.03 31.16
CA GLY A 358 21.26 23.86 31.82
C GLY A 358 20.26 22.88 32.45
N SER A 359 18.96 23.20 32.55
CA SER A 359 17.95 22.26 33.04
C SER A 359 16.58 22.52 32.41
N PHE A 360 15.97 21.47 31.86
CA PHE A 360 14.62 21.50 31.29
C PHE A 360 13.97 20.11 31.39
N GLN A 361 12.67 20.05 31.11
CA GLN A 361 11.93 18.77 31.00
C GLN A 361 11.32 18.65 29.61
N ILE A 362 11.27 17.43 29.08
CA ILE A 362 10.45 17.11 27.91
C ILE A 362 9.10 16.55 28.36
N LYS A 363 8.00 17.06 27.79
CA LYS A 363 6.64 16.53 27.99
C LYS A 363 5.95 16.27 26.66
N SER A 364 5.11 15.23 26.60
CA SER A 364 4.36 14.93 25.38
C SER A 364 3.09 15.76 25.27
N LEU A 365 2.81 16.25 24.06
CA LEU A 365 1.52 16.84 23.71
C LEU A 365 0.44 15.76 23.50
N PRO A 366 -0.85 16.10 23.66
CA PRO A 366 -1.96 15.24 23.21
C PRO A 366 -1.83 14.95 21.71
N TYR A 367 -2.21 13.75 21.29
CA TYR A 367 -2.15 13.34 19.89
C TYR A 367 -3.57 13.01 19.42
N ASP A 368 -4.00 13.64 18.32
CA ASP A 368 -5.28 13.34 17.68
C ASP A 368 -5.13 12.16 16.72
N TRP A 369 -6.04 11.20 16.83
CA TRP A 369 -6.10 9.98 16.00
C TRP A 369 -7.21 10.06 14.94
N SER A 370 -7.82 11.23 14.72
CA SER A 370 -8.87 11.41 13.72
C SER A 370 -8.36 11.18 12.28
N ASN A 371 -9.22 10.61 11.42
CA ASN A 371 -8.92 10.22 10.03
C ASN A 371 -9.83 10.95 9.02
N ASP A 372 -9.54 10.82 7.72
CA ASP A 372 -10.27 11.46 6.61
C ASP A 372 -11.45 10.65 6.04
N ALA A 373 -11.94 9.60 6.70
CA ALA A 373 -13.03 8.79 6.15
C ALA A 373 -14.42 9.36 6.42
N ASN A 374 -15.27 9.38 5.38
CA ASN A 374 -16.72 9.58 5.53
C ASN A 374 -17.46 8.23 5.66
N THR A 375 -17.08 7.28 4.79
CA THR A 375 -17.57 5.89 4.77
C THR A 375 -16.38 4.93 4.62
N SER A 376 -16.61 3.63 4.78
CA SER A 376 -15.58 2.61 4.55
C SER A 376 -16.17 1.43 3.74
N PRO A 377 -15.38 0.79 2.87
CA PRO A 377 -15.81 -0.40 2.14
C PRO A 377 -16.31 -1.50 3.08
N PRO A 378 -17.24 -2.35 2.63
CA PRO A 378 -17.61 -3.53 3.38
C PRO A 378 -16.38 -4.41 3.60
N ARG A 379 -16.12 -4.80 4.86
CA ARG A 379 -14.98 -5.69 5.19
C ARG A 379 -15.07 -6.95 4.32
N ARG A 380 -14.03 -7.25 3.53
CA ARG A 380 -13.88 -8.60 2.98
C ARG A 380 -13.89 -9.58 4.15
N LEU A 381 -14.91 -10.44 4.24
CA LEU A 381 -15.12 -11.46 5.27
C LEU A 381 -13.91 -12.40 5.46
N SER A 382 -12.95 -12.42 4.52
CA SER A 382 -11.70 -13.19 4.60
C SER A 382 -10.54 -12.45 5.27
N MET A 383 -10.55 -11.12 5.36
CA MET A 383 -9.67 -10.39 6.28
C MET A 383 -10.42 -10.26 7.60
N LYS A 384 -10.57 -11.40 8.31
CA LYS A 384 -10.75 -11.31 9.75
C LYS A 384 -9.48 -10.64 10.27
N LEU A 385 -9.58 -9.34 10.54
CA LEU A 385 -8.72 -8.64 11.49
C LEU A 385 -8.69 -9.52 12.74
N LEU A 386 -7.66 -10.34 12.85
CA LEU A 386 -7.40 -11.17 14.03
C LEU A 386 -6.92 -10.26 15.16
#